data_AF-A0A161PCZ2-F1
#
_entry.id   AF-A0A161PCZ2-F1
#
_cell.length_a   1.000
_cell.length_b   1.000
_cell.length_c   1.000
_cell.angle_alpha   90.00
_cell.angle_beta   90.00
_cell.angle_gamma   90.00
#
_symmetry.space_group_name_H-M   'P 1'
#
loop_
_entity.id
_entity.type
_entity.pdbx_description
1 polymer ?
#
loop_
_entity_poly.entity_id
_entity_poly.type
_entity_poly.pdbx_seq_one_letter_code
_entity_poly.pdbx_strand_id
1 'polypeptide(L)'
;MKKMMFVLGIGIVLLAACQMDSETQIIEDSHHNEGALGFQGVPGDKDKHRQLKLSDHELSFYADKTAQYLSNSITRLEQQADFFNQNDVNISHTIEEFIEALADIREETVEIINLDRPKPFNRFHEGHLNFVVELDALDRVLSDMRYPIDDSQYDDARMHYENAIISHKMLEREWLQIAEDYGIF
;
A
#
# COMPACT_ATOMS: atom_id res chain seq x y z
N MET A 1 -30.96 50.71 10.79
CA MET A 1 -31.81 50.45 11.98
C MET A 1 -31.31 49.21 12.70
N LYS A 2 -31.07 49.35 14.01
CA LYS A 2 -30.97 48.37 15.12
C LYS A 2 -30.03 47.14 15.02
N LYS A 3 -29.03 47.20 15.89
CA LYS A 3 -28.25 46.11 16.51
C LYS A 3 -29.11 45.28 17.50
N MET A 4 -28.77 44.00 17.70
CA MET A 4 -29.02 43.13 18.88
C MET A 4 -28.28 41.81 18.56
N MET A 5 -27.22 41.31 19.20
CA MET A 5 -26.67 41.31 20.57
C MET A 5 -27.58 40.69 21.66
N PHE A 6 -26.97 39.79 22.45
CA PHE A 6 -27.44 39.07 23.66
C PHE A 6 -28.18 37.74 23.40
N VAL A 7 -27.94 36.62 24.12
CA VAL A 7 -27.58 36.45 25.54
C VAL A 7 -26.72 35.18 25.77
N LEU A 8 -25.71 35.36 26.61
CA LEU A 8 -24.87 34.39 27.32
C LEU A 8 -25.67 33.73 28.46
N GLY A 9 -25.79 32.40 28.49
CA GLY A 9 -26.46 31.64 29.55
C GLY A 9 -25.47 30.89 30.44
N ILE A 10 -25.06 31.55 31.53
CA ILE A 10 -24.22 31.03 32.61
C ILE A 10 -24.99 29.96 33.41
N GLY A 11 -24.35 28.81 33.62
CA GLY A 11 -24.80 27.77 34.55
C GLY A 11 -23.63 27.29 35.42
N ILE A 12 -23.22 28.11 36.39
CA ILE A 12 -22.31 27.76 37.49
C ILE A 12 -23.16 27.47 38.72
N VAL A 13 -23.28 26.19 39.10
CA VAL A 13 -23.88 25.64 40.33
C VAL A 13 -23.25 24.23 40.41
N LEU A 14 -22.40 23.77 41.35
CA LEU A 14 -22.03 24.14 42.71
C LEU A 14 -20.60 23.64 42.99
N LEU A 15 -19.83 24.44 43.72
CA LEU A 15 -18.69 24.00 44.52
C LEU A 15 -19.15 23.77 45.97
N ALA A 16 -18.39 22.91 46.68
CA ALA A 16 -18.42 22.55 48.11
C ALA A 16 -19.24 21.28 48.43
N ALA A 17 -18.73 20.25 49.12
CA ALA A 17 -17.47 20.06 49.84
C ALA A 17 -17.28 18.56 50.20
N CYS A 18 -16.16 18.27 50.88
CA CYS A 18 -15.73 17.04 51.59
C CYS A 18 -14.84 16.11 50.75
N GLN A 19 -13.51 16.30 50.75
CA GLN A 19 -12.56 15.81 51.78
C GLN A 19 -12.82 14.37 52.22
N MET A 20 -11.96 13.44 51.78
CA MET A 20 -11.34 12.44 52.65
C MET A 20 -10.18 11.77 51.90
N ASP A 21 -8.96 12.03 52.36
CA ASP A 21 -7.79 11.20 52.07
C ASP A 21 -8.07 9.77 52.53
N SER A 22 -7.81 8.82 51.63
CA SER A 22 -7.73 7.39 51.95
C SER A 22 -6.89 6.70 50.88
N GLU A 23 -5.58 6.95 50.90
CA GLU A 23 -4.55 6.23 50.13
C GLU A 23 -4.39 4.75 50.54
N THR A 24 -5.28 4.17 51.37
CA THR A 24 -5.13 2.82 51.91
C THR A 24 -6.17 1.80 51.44
N GLN A 25 -6.94 2.07 50.39
CA GLN A 25 -7.93 1.10 49.85
C GLN A 25 -7.75 0.72 48.38
N ILE A 26 -6.61 1.07 47.75
CA ILE A 26 -6.34 0.73 46.34
C ILE A 26 -5.66 -0.64 46.17
N ILE A 27 -5.22 -1.29 47.27
CA ILE A 27 -4.46 -2.55 47.21
C ILE A 27 -5.31 -3.80 47.56
N GLU A 28 -6.62 -3.66 47.79
CA GLU A 28 -7.47 -4.82 48.15
C GLU A 28 -8.61 -5.13 47.16
N ASP A 29 -8.92 -4.23 46.22
CA ASP A 29 -9.97 -4.46 45.21
C ASP A 29 -9.45 -5.06 43.88
N SER A 30 -8.15 -5.30 43.73
CA SER A 30 -7.59 -5.93 42.52
C SER A 30 -7.77 -7.45 42.44
N HIS A 31 -8.40 -8.07 43.44
CA HIS A 31 -8.56 -9.53 43.51
C HIS A 31 -10.02 -10.02 43.45
N HIS A 32 -11.02 -9.14 43.27
CA HIS A 32 -12.44 -9.54 43.31
C HIS A 32 -13.29 -9.23 42.07
N ASN A 33 -12.72 -8.72 40.97
CA ASN A 33 -13.49 -8.31 39.79
C ASN A 33 -13.16 -9.09 38.49
N GLU A 34 -12.83 -10.38 38.59
CA GLU A 34 -12.74 -11.25 37.41
C GLU A 34 -14.09 -11.88 36.98
N GLY A 35 -15.18 -11.59 37.68
CA GLY A 35 -16.48 -12.20 37.42
C GLY A 35 -17.55 -11.19 37.03
N ALA A 36 -17.83 -11.08 35.73
CA ALA A 36 -19.10 -10.58 35.17
C ALA A 36 -19.40 -9.08 35.31
N LEU A 37 -18.78 -8.23 34.48
CA LEU A 37 -19.43 -7.09 33.84
C LEU A 37 -18.62 -6.72 32.59
N GLY A 38 -19.28 -6.63 31.43
CA GLY A 38 -18.69 -6.37 30.11
C GLY A 38 -18.11 -4.95 29.98
N PHE A 39 -17.05 -4.67 30.73
CA PHE A 39 -16.30 -3.44 30.65
C PHE A 39 -15.32 -3.55 29.47
N GLN A 40 -15.69 -2.98 28.32
CA GLN A 40 -14.72 -2.64 27.27
C GLN A 40 -13.85 -1.51 27.82
N GLY A 41 -12.78 -1.88 28.53
CA GLY A 41 -11.81 -0.94 29.05
C GLY A 41 -11.27 -0.06 27.92
N VAL A 42 -11.19 1.24 28.18
CA VAL A 42 -10.42 2.17 27.33
C VAL A 42 -9.01 1.58 27.17
N PRO A 43 -8.46 1.48 25.94
CA PRO A 43 -7.16 0.85 25.72
C PRO A 43 -6.13 1.45 26.66
N GLY A 44 -5.53 0.61 27.51
CA GLY A 44 -4.49 1.05 28.42
C GLY A 44 -3.28 1.52 27.61
N ASP A 45 -2.41 2.34 28.21
CA ASP A 45 -1.23 2.83 27.48
C ASP A 45 -0.33 1.67 27.00
N LYS A 46 -0.36 0.52 27.68
CA LYS A 46 0.27 -0.73 27.21
C LYS A 46 -0.32 -1.25 25.90
N ASP A 47 -1.64 -1.18 25.72
CA ASP A 47 -2.33 -1.61 24.50
C ASP A 47 -2.02 -0.65 23.34
N LYS A 48 -1.96 0.66 23.61
CA LYS A 48 -1.55 1.66 22.60
C LYS A 48 -0.11 1.43 22.13
N HIS A 49 0.83 1.18 23.05
CA HIS A 49 2.22 0.89 22.67
C HIS A 49 2.36 -0.42 21.91
N ARG A 50 1.55 -1.43 22.25
CA ARG A 50 1.51 -2.69 21.50
C ARG A 50 0.97 -2.48 20.09
N GLN A 51 -0.10 -1.69 19.93
CA GLN A 51 -0.66 -1.34 18.62
C GLN A 51 0.32 -0.55 17.76
N LEU A 52 1.05 0.41 18.35
CA LEU A 52 2.10 1.15 17.64
C LEU A 52 3.18 0.21 17.09
N LYS A 53 3.70 -0.69 17.93
CA LYS A 53 4.72 -1.67 17.48
C LYS A 53 4.21 -2.64 16.40
N LEU A 54 2.94 -3.04 16.46
CA LEU A 54 2.33 -3.89 15.43
C LEU A 54 2.19 -3.12 14.11
N SER A 55 1.75 -1.87 14.16
CA SER A 55 1.68 -0.98 12.99
C SER A 55 3.04 -0.75 12.34
N ASP A 56 4.10 -0.62 13.14
CA ASP A 56 5.47 -0.48 12.60
C ASP A 56 5.92 -1.76 11.90
N HIS A 57 5.60 -2.93 12.47
CA HIS A 57 5.96 -4.22 11.87
C HIS A 57 5.20 -4.48 10.56
N GLU A 58 3.89 -4.20 10.52
CA GLU A 58 3.06 -4.31 9.32
C GLU A 58 3.55 -3.38 8.20
N LEU A 59 3.95 -2.16 8.56
CA LEU A 59 4.51 -1.20 7.63
C LEU A 59 5.83 -1.68 7.03
N SER A 60 6.79 -2.11 7.87
CA SER A 60 8.07 -2.62 7.40
C SER A 60 7.90 -3.87 6.53
N PHE A 61 7.04 -4.81 6.95
CA PHE A 61 6.78 -6.02 6.17
C PHE A 61 6.21 -5.72 4.78
N TYR A 62 5.21 -4.83 4.69
CA TYR A 62 4.65 -4.43 3.40
C TYR A 62 5.67 -3.70 2.53
N ALA A 63 6.51 -2.86 3.14
CA ALA A 63 7.57 -2.14 2.45
C ALA A 63 8.62 -3.08 1.86
N ASP A 64 9.08 -4.09 2.62
CA ASP A 64 10.03 -5.10 2.15
C ASP A 64 9.46 -5.88 0.97
N LYS A 65 8.19 -6.29 1.06
CA LYS A 65 7.50 -7.03 0.00
C LYS A 65 7.35 -6.22 -1.28
N THR A 66 6.96 -4.95 -1.16
CA THR A 66 6.84 -4.07 -2.32
C THR A 66 8.21 -3.72 -2.93
N ALA A 67 9.26 -3.58 -2.12
CA ALA A 67 10.61 -3.36 -2.62
C ALA A 67 11.11 -4.55 -3.46
N GLN A 68 10.92 -5.76 -2.94
CA GLN A 68 11.28 -6.99 -3.65
C GLN A 68 10.55 -7.08 -5.00
N TYR A 69 9.25 -6.84 -5.00
CA TYR A 69 8.45 -6.84 -6.21
C TYR A 69 8.90 -5.80 -7.24
N LEU A 70 9.20 -4.57 -6.82
CA LEU A 70 9.69 -3.53 -7.74
C LEU A 70 10.99 -3.98 -8.40
N SER A 71 11.93 -4.51 -7.62
CA SER A 71 13.20 -5.04 -8.10
C SER A 71 13.02 -6.19 -9.11
N ASN A 72 12.14 -7.15 -8.80
CA ASN A 72 11.88 -8.28 -9.68
C ASN A 72 11.20 -7.84 -10.97
N SER A 73 10.14 -7.04 -10.87
CA SER A 73 9.34 -6.60 -12.02
C SER A 73 10.15 -5.76 -13.01
N ILE A 74 10.98 -4.82 -12.55
CA ILE A 74 11.82 -4.04 -13.47
C ILE A 74 12.87 -4.91 -14.15
N THR A 75 13.51 -5.81 -13.40
CA THR A 75 14.51 -6.74 -13.95
C THR A 75 13.91 -7.55 -15.10
N ARG A 76 12.70 -8.07 -14.92
CA ARG A 76 11.98 -8.83 -15.95
C ARG A 76 11.64 -7.97 -17.17
N LEU A 77 11.13 -6.76 -16.97
CA LEU A 77 10.80 -5.86 -18.08
C LEU A 77 12.04 -5.39 -18.86
N GLU A 78 13.14 -5.13 -18.17
CA GLU A 78 14.40 -4.71 -18.80
C GLU A 78 15.06 -5.85 -19.60
N GLN A 79 14.93 -7.09 -19.16
CA GLN A 79 15.39 -8.26 -19.91
C GLN A 79 14.68 -8.41 -21.27
N GLN A 80 13.45 -7.88 -21.39
CA GLN A 80 12.66 -7.92 -22.63
C GLN A 80 12.87 -6.67 -23.52
N ALA A 81 13.70 -5.70 -23.11
CA ALA A 81 13.92 -4.48 -23.87
C ALA A 81 14.44 -4.74 -25.29
N ASP A 82 15.23 -5.81 -25.47
CA ASP A 82 15.84 -6.18 -26.74
C ASP A 82 14.82 -6.58 -27.81
N PHE A 83 13.63 -7.05 -27.41
CA PHE A 83 12.51 -7.30 -28.33
C PHE A 83 12.16 -6.05 -29.16
N PHE A 84 12.27 -4.86 -28.56
CA PHE A 84 11.96 -3.59 -29.22
C PHE A 84 13.17 -2.90 -29.88
N ASN A 85 14.37 -3.49 -29.77
CA ASN A 85 15.62 -2.89 -30.27
C ASN A 85 16.23 -3.63 -31.47
N GLN A 86 15.87 -4.90 -31.70
CA GLN A 86 16.53 -5.75 -32.70
C GLN A 86 15.62 -6.03 -33.91
N ASN A 87 16.16 -5.81 -35.12
CA ASN A 87 15.43 -5.97 -36.39
C ASN A 87 15.32 -7.43 -36.92
N ASP A 88 15.80 -8.46 -36.21
CA ASP A 88 16.01 -9.77 -36.86
C ASP A 88 16.08 -11.02 -35.94
N VAL A 89 15.37 -11.03 -34.80
CA VAL A 89 15.35 -12.21 -33.89
C VAL A 89 14.14 -13.11 -34.19
N ASN A 90 14.21 -14.38 -33.83
CA ASN A 90 13.13 -15.36 -33.88
C ASN A 90 11.90 -14.90 -33.07
N ILE A 91 11.06 -14.07 -33.70
CA ILE A 91 10.08 -13.23 -33.00
C ILE A 91 9.06 -14.06 -32.21
N SER A 92 8.68 -15.24 -32.71
CA SER A 92 7.73 -16.10 -32.00
C SER A 92 8.26 -16.60 -30.65
N HIS A 93 9.53 -16.99 -30.58
CA HIS A 93 10.13 -17.43 -29.31
C HIS A 93 10.23 -16.27 -28.32
N THR A 94 10.60 -15.07 -28.81
CA THR A 94 10.72 -13.87 -27.97
C THR A 94 9.36 -13.39 -27.44
N ILE A 95 8.28 -13.53 -28.22
CA ILE A 95 6.92 -13.23 -27.72
C ILE A 95 6.53 -14.16 -26.57
N GLU A 96 6.80 -15.47 -26.69
CA GLU A 96 6.49 -16.44 -25.63
C GLU A 96 7.27 -16.14 -24.34
N GLU A 97 8.58 -15.84 -24.45
CA GLU A 97 9.42 -15.44 -23.31
C GLU A 97 8.91 -14.15 -22.64
N PHE A 98 8.43 -13.19 -23.44
CA PHE A 98 7.86 -11.96 -22.91
C PHE A 98 6.55 -12.23 -22.18
N ILE A 99 5.64 -13.00 -22.76
CA ILE A 99 4.37 -13.38 -22.11
C ILE A 99 4.63 -14.12 -20.80
N GLU A 100 5.61 -15.03 -20.76
CA GLU A 100 6.02 -15.71 -19.52
C GLU A 100 6.54 -14.71 -18.47
N ALA A 101 7.36 -13.74 -18.86
CA ALA A 101 7.83 -12.70 -17.96
C ALA A 101 6.69 -11.83 -17.39
N LEU A 102 5.65 -11.54 -18.20
CA LEU A 102 4.45 -10.83 -17.73
C LEU A 102 3.61 -11.68 -16.78
N ALA A 103 3.51 -13.00 -17.02
CA ALA A 103 2.83 -13.92 -16.13
C ALA A 103 3.51 -13.99 -14.76
N ASP A 104 4.84 -14.05 -14.72
CA ASP A 104 5.61 -14.00 -13.45
C ASP A 104 5.32 -12.72 -12.66
N ILE A 105 5.32 -11.56 -13.32
CA ILE A 105 5.02 -10.27 -12.65
C ILE A 105 3.58 -10.26 -12.09
N ARG A 106 2.62 -10.86 -12.81
CA ARG A 106 1.24 -10.97 -12.35
C ARG A 106 1.09 -11.91 -11.16
N GLU A 107 1.85 -13.00 -11.11
CA GLU A 107 1.83 -13.89 -9.94
C GLU A 107 2.28 -13.13 -8.68
N GLU A 108 3.38 -12.39 -8.76
CA GLU A 108 3.86 -11.54 -7.66
C GLU A 108 2.86 -10.40 -7.32
N THR A 109 2.16 -9.87 -8.33
CA THR A 109 1.09 -8.87 -8.15
C THR A 109 -0.05 -9.40 -7.27
N VAL A 110 -0.45 -10.66 -7.48
CA VAL A 110 -1.51 -11.31 -6.68
C VAL A 110 -1.07 -11.44 -5.21
N GLU A 111 0.20 -11.73 -4.96
CA GLU A 111 0.72 -11.79 -3.58
C GLU A 111 0.57 -10.44 -2.87
N ILE A 112 0.98 -9.35 -3.53
CA ILE A 112 0.94 -8.00 -2.94
C ILE A 112 -0.49 -7.50 -2.72
N ILE A 113 -1.39 -7.70 -3.68
CA ILE A 113 -2.78 -7.22 -3.57
C ILE A 113 -3.52 -7.90 -2.40
N ASN A 114 -3.12 -9.13 -2.05
CA ASN A 114 -3.71 -9.88 -0.94
C ASN A 114 -3.10 -9.56 0.43
N LEU A 115 -2.05 -8.74 0.50
CA LEU A 115 -1.51 -8.25 1.78
C LEU A 115 -2.43 -7.18 2.37
N ASP A 116 -2.50 -7.14 3.71
CA ASP A 116 -3.16 -6.02 4.38
C ASP A 116 -2.32 -4.76 4.15
N ARG A 117 -2.95 -3.73 3.58
CA ARG A 117 -2.26 -2.54 3.07
C ARG A 117 -2.19 -1.46 4.15
N PRO A 118 -0.98 -1.07 4.59
CA PRO A 118 -0.83 0.09 5.46
C PRO A 118 -1.29 1.37 4.75
N LYS A 119 -1.93 2.27 5.49
CA LYS A 119 -2.43 3.55 4.95
C LYS A 119 -1.41 4.37 4.14
N PRO A 120 -0.11 4.42 4.51
CA PRO A 120 0.91 5.13 3.72
C PRO A 120 1.01 4.65 2.27
N PHE A 121 0.73 3.36 2.01
CA PHE A 121 0.84 2.74 0.69
C PHE A 121 -0.40 2.91 -0.20
N ASN A 122 -1.40 3.72 0.18
CA ASN A 122 -2.60 3.91 -0.64
C ASN A 122 -2.28 4.48 -2.03
N ARG A 123 -1.42 5.50 -2.10
CA ARG A 123 -1.00 6.11 -3.38
C ARG A 123 -0.14 5.16 -4.21
N PHE A 124 0.75 4.42 -3.55
CA PHE A 124 1.52 3.34 -4.19
C PHE A 124 0.57 2.33 -4.84
N HIS A 125 -0.47 1.91 -4.14
CA HIS A 125 -1.46 0.98 -4.68
C HIS A 125 -2.23 1.55 -5.88
N GLU A 126 -2.61 2.83 -5.86
CA GLU A 126 -3.24 3.47 -7.03
C GLU A 126 -2.33 3.45 -8.25
N GLY A 127 -1.04 3.78 -8.08
CA GLY A 127 -0.04 3.66 -9.14
C GLY A 127 0.16 2.21 -9.59
N HIS A 128 0.04 1.26 -8.67
CA HIS A 128 0.24 -0.16 -8.95
C HIS A 128 -0.87 -0.70 -9.86
N LEU A 129 -2.10 -0.27 -9.65
CA LEU A 129 -3.21 -0.61 -10.54
C LEU A 129 -2.99 -0.10 -11.96
N ASN A 130 -2.47 1.12 -12.12
CA ASN A 130 -2.14 1.65 -13.46
C ASN A 130 -1.05 0.83 -14.13
N PHE A 131 -0.01 0.45 -13.39
CA PHE A 131 1.04 -0.44 -13.89
C PHE A 131 0.49 -1.78 -14.36
N VAL A 132 -0.36 -2.43 -13.56
CA VAL A 132 -1.00 -3.71 -13.91
C VAL A 132 -1.87 -3.59 -15.17
N VAL A 133 -2.61 -2.49 -15.33
CA VAL A 133 -3.41 -2.24 -16.53
C VAL A 133 -2.53 -2.16 -17.79
N GLU A 134 -1.37 -1.51 -17.73
CA GLU A 134 -0.44 -1.46 -18.87
C GLU A 134 0.18 -2.84 -19.16
N LEU A 135 0.51 -3.63 -18.14
CA LEU A 135 0.96 -5.01 -18.33
C LEU A 135 -0.12 -5.88 -18.98
N ASP A 136 -1.38 -5.71 -18.58
CA ASP A 136 -2.51 -6.44 -19.16
C ASP A 136 -2.78 -6.05 -20.61
N ALA A 137 -2.66 -4.77 -20.93
CA ALA A 137 -2.76 -4.30 -22.30
C ALA A 137 -1.62 -4.85 -23.16
N LEU A 138 -0.38 -4.83 -22.65
CA LEU A 138 0.79 -5.37 -23.33
C LEU A 138 0.64 -6.87 -23.62
N ASP A 139 0.30 -7.66 -22.60
CA ASP A 139 0.10 -9.11 -22.73
C ASP A 139 -0.97 -9.45 -23.78
N ARG A 140 -2.07 -8.70 -23.79
CA ARG A 140 -3.12 -8.87 -24.80
C ARG A 140 -2.60 -8.60 -26.20
N VAL A 141 -1.89 -7.49 -26.42
CA VAL A 141 -1.34 -7.16 -27.75
C VAL A 141 -0.36 -8.24 -28.19
N LEU A 142 0.57 -8.67 -27.32
CA LEU A 142 1.53 -9.75 -27.59
C LEU A 142 0.83 -11.07 -27.94
N SER A 143 -0.20 -11.45 -27.18
CA SER A 143 -0.99 -12.66 -27.42
C SER A 143 -1.79 -12.63 -28.73
N ASP A 144 -2.21 -11.44 -29.17
CA ASP A 144 -2.97 -11.24 -30.40
C ASP A 144 -2.05 -11.10 -31.64
N MET A 145 -0.73 -11.00 -31.47
CA MET A 145 0.23 -10.91 -32.58
C MET A 145 0.17 -12.13 -33.50
N ARG A 146 0.21 -11.89 -34.81
CA ARG A 146 0.18 -12.93 -35.85
C ARG A 146 1.40 -12.76 -36.73
N TYR A 147 1.99 -13.85 -37.20
CA TYR A 147 3.08 -13.78 -38.18
C TYR A 147 2.54 -13.65 -39.62
N PRO A 148 3.13 -12.79 -40.48
CA PRO A 148 4.15 -11.79 -40.15
C PRO A 148 3.56 -10.67 -39.28
N ILE A 149 4.35 -10.19 -38.32
CA ILE A 149 3.92 -9.13 -37.41
C ILE A 149 3.81 -7.84 -38.19
N ASP A 150 2.63 -7.22 -38.13
CA ASP A 150 2.38 -5.93 -38.73
C ASP A 150 3.02 -4.80 -37.89
N ASP A 151 3.51 -3.76 -38.55
CA ASP A 151 4.16 -2.61 -37.89
C ASP A 151 3.25 -2.00 -36.82
N SER A 152 1.92 -1.97 -37.05
CA SER A 152 0.98 -1.45 -36.05
C SER A 152 0.90 -2.30 -34.78
N GLN A 153 0.97 -3.62 -34.90
CA GLN A 153 0.97 -4.51 -33.73
C GLN A 153 2.24 -4.31 -32.91
N TYR A 154 3.38 -4.16 -33.58
CA TYR A 154 4.65 -3.90 -32.94
C TYR A 154 4.67 -2.54 -32.21
N ASP A 155 4.21 -1.48 -32.87
CA ASP A 155 4.14 -0.14 -32.29
C ASP A 155 3.18 -0.10 -31.09
N ASP A 156 2.02 -0.77 -31.17
CA ASP A 156 1.06 -0.87 -30.07
C ASP A 156 1.67 -1.58 -28.85
N ALA A 157 2.37 -2.71 -29.06
CA ALA A 157 3.05 -3.41 -27.97
C ALA A 157 4.16 -2.56 -27.36
N ARG A 158 4.95 -1.88 -28.21
CA ARG A 158 6.01 -0.99 -27.75
C ARG A 158 5.46 0.13 -26.87
N MET A 159 4.37 0.76 -27.30
CA MET A 159 3.72 1.82 -26.53
C MET A 159 3.31 1.33 -25.13
N HIS A 160 2.66 0.17 -25.02
CA HIS A 160 2.26 -0.38 -23.72
C HIS A 160 3.46 -0.79 -22.86
N TYR A 161 4.53 -1.33 -23.46
CA TYR A 161 5.77 -1.59 -22.75
C TYR A 161 6.39 -0.31 -22.18
N GLU A 162 6.52 0.75 -22.99
CA GLU A 162 7.07 2.02 -22.55
C GLU A 162 6.21 2.65 -21.44
N ASN A 163 4.87 2.57 -21.54
CA ASN A 163 3.95 3.00 -20.48
C ASN A 163 4.09 2.18 -19.19
N ALA A 164 4.30 0.87 -19.29
CA ALA A 164 4.55 0.01 -18.15
C ALA A 164 5.85 0.40 -17.44
N ILE A 165 6.94 0.64 -18.17
CA ILE A 165 8.21 1.13 -17.63
C ILE A 165 8.04 2.49 -16.93
N ILE A 166 7.28 3.41 -17.53
CA ILE A 166 7.01 4.72 -16.94
C ILE A 166 6.22 4.58 -15.64
N SER A 167 5.17 3.76 -15.65
CA SER A 167 4.32 3.51 -14.47
C SER A 167 5.10 2.84 -13.35
N HIS A 168 5.98 1.90 -13.68
CA HIS A 168 6.89 1.28 -12.72
C HIS A 168 7.81 2.32 -12.05
N LYS A 169 8.44 3.21 -12.83
CA LYS A 169 9.27 4.28 -12.27
C LYS A 169 8.50 5.25 -11.38
N MET A 170 7.20 5.44 -11.62
CA MET A 170 6.35 6.21 -10.72
C MET A 170 6.11 5.47 -9.39
N LEU A 171 5.96 4.14 -9.43
CA LEU A 171 5.87 3.31 -8.23
C LEU A 171 7.14 3.37 -7.38
N GLU A 172 8.31 3.26 -8.01
CA GLU A 172 9.60 3.36 -7.30
C GLU A 172 9.72 4.70 -6.56
N ARG A 173 9.32 5.80 -7.20
CA ARG A 173 9.33 7.13 -6.57
C ARG A 173 8.39 7.20 -5.38
N GLU A 174 7.19 6.66 -5.50
CA GLU A 174 6.22 6.65 -4.38
C GLU A 174 6.72 5.76 -3.25
N TRP A 175 7.31 4.60 -3.55
CA TRP A 175 7.92 3.71 -2.56
C TRP A 175 9.07 4.41 -1.82
N LEU A 176 9.97 5.08 -2.54
CA LEU A 176 11.08 5.84 -1.96
C LEU A 176 10.60 6.98 -1.07
N GLN A 177 9.53 7.68 -1.47
CA GLN A 177 8.92 8.72 -0.66
C GLN A 177 8.38 8.15 0.66
N ILE A 178 7.66 7.01 0.61
CA ILE A 178 7.16 6.34 1.81
C ILE A 178 8.33 5.87 2.69
N ALA A 179 9.38 5.33 2.09
CA ALA A 179 10.56 4.88 2.82
C ALA A 179 11.24 6.03 3.56
N GLU A 180 11.37 7.20 2.93
CA GLU A 180 11.91 8.41 3.54
C GLU A 180 11.01 8.93 4.67
N ASP A 181 9.70 9.09 4.40
CA ASP A 181 8.74 9.67 5.35
C ASP A 181 8.58 8.84 6.63
N TYR A 182 8.78 7.51 6.54
CA TYR A 182 8.58 6.57 7.64
C TYR A 182 9.86 5.94 8.16
N GLY A 183 11.02 6.29 7.61
CA GLY A 183 12.33 5.82 8.06
C GLY A 183 12.58 4.33 7.82
N ILE A 184 12.13 3.82 6.67
CA ILE A 184 12.28 2.42 6.26
C ILE A 184 13.60 2.33 5.47
N PHE A 185 14.65 1.78 6.09
CA PHE A 185 15.99 1.64 5.50
C PHE A 185 16.63 0.30 5.84
#